data_AF-A0A7Y2FYR3-F1
#
_entry.id   AF-A0A7Y2FYR3-F1
#
_cell.length_a   1.000
_cell.length_b   1.000
_cell.length_c   1.000
_cell.angle_alpha   90.00
_cell.angle_beta   90.00
_cell.angle_gamma   90.00
#
_symmetry.space_group_name_H-M   'P 1'
#
loop_
_entity.id
_entity.type
_entity.pdbx_description
1 polymer ?
#
loop_
_entity_poly.entity_id
_entity_poly.type
_entity_poly.pdbx_seq_one_letter_code
_entity_poly.pdbx_strand_id
1 'polypeptide(L)'
;MKLTNLIFSFFCLLLPLGAQHTFSIVAIDVETGKVGSAGATCLTSADCGGCGGAVIISDLVPGKGAINAQATVCIPNTNLNNGIQQLTNGADATSTLSWLIANDACQFGNSTNRQYGIVSLDPMGMVDAKGYTGISCLAEAGHRVGPNYSIQGNILIGEHVLDSMEANFLNASGSLEEKLMAAMQGANIPGADSRCLLDGISSKSSFL
;
A
#
# COMPACT_ATOMS: atom_id res chain seq x y z
N MET A 1 13.66 59.99 -17.15
CA MET A 1 13.99 58.94 -16.17
C MET A 1 13.15 57.71 -16.54
N LYS A 2 13.73 56.71 -17.21
CA LYS A 2 13.02 55.51 -17.68
C LYS A 2 13.07 54.46 -16.57
N LEU A 3 11.94 54.12 -15.96
CA LEU A 3 11.82 53.00 -15.03
C LEU A 3 11.76 51.69 -15.84
N THR A 4 12.81 50.89 -15.78
CA THR A 4 12.84 49.50 -16.26
C THR A 4 12.10 48.61 -15.26
N ASN A 5 10.95 48.05 -15.67
CA ASN A 5 10.23 47.05 -14.90
C ASN A 5 11.00 45.73 -14.92
N LEU A 6 11.49 45.30 -13.76
CA LEU A 6 12.13 44.01 -13.55
C LEU A 6 11.03 42.97 -13.30
N ILE A 7 10.78 42.10 -14.29
CA ILE A 7 9.84 40.98 -14.15
C ILE A 7 10.54 39.88 -13.34
N PHE A 8 10.12 39.69 -12.10
CA PHE A 8 10.52 38.54 -11.28
C PHE A 8 9.73 37.32 -11.77
N SER A 9 10.40 36.44 -12.53
CA SER A 9 9.84 35.15 -12.90
C SER A 9 9.89 34.22 -11.70
N PHE A 10 8.73 33.91 -11.11
CA PHE A 10 8.60 33.00 -9.98
C PHE A 10 8.72 31.56 -10.51
N PHE A 11 9.92 30.98 -10.45
CA PHE A 11 10.14 29.59 -10.80
C PHE A 11 9.56 28.71 -9.68
N CYS A 12 8.32 28.24 -9.87
CA CYS A 12 7.68 27.31 -8.97
C CYS A 12 8.37 25.94 -9.12
N LEU A 13 9.27 25.61 -8.18
CA LEU A 13 9.81 24.26 -8.06
C LEU A 13 8.66 23.29 -7.75
N LEU A 14 8.20 22.57 -8.78
CA LEU A 14 7.33 21.41 -8.62
C LEU A 14 8.15 20.31 -7.94
N LEU A 15 8.03 20.20 -6.61
CA LEU A 15 8.48 19.01 -5.91
C LEU A 15 7.69 17.80 -6.45
N PRO A 16 8.34 16.66 -6.73
CA PRO A 16 7.62 15.50 -7.21
C PRO A 16 6.66 15.07 -6.10
N LEU A 17 5.36 15.12 -6.39
CA LEU A 17 4.32 14.56 -5.55
C LEU A 17 4.54 13.04 -5.48
N GLY A 18 5.23 12.60 -4.44
CA GLY A 18 5.29 11.19 -4.10
C GLY A 18 3.87 10.69 -3.90
N ALA A 19 3.54 9.52 -4.44
CA ALA A 19 2.28 8.88 -4.14
C ALA A 19 2.23 8.65 -2.62
N GLN A 20 1.27 9.25 -1.91
CA GLN A 20 1.41 9.36 -0.46
C GLN A 20 0.29 8.75 0.36
N HIS A 21 -0.95 8.58 -0.14
CA HIS A 21 -2.07 8.08 0.65
C HIS A 21 -2.69 6.81 0.08
N THR A 22 -2.91 5.76 0.87
CA THR A 22 -3.34 4.44 0.37
C THR A 22 -3.89 3.61 1.51
N PHE A 23 -4.90 2.77 1.25
CA PHE A 23 -5.28 1.66 2.12
C PHE A 23 -5.34 0.36 1.31
N SER A 24 -4.87 -0.74 1.89
CA SER A 24 -4.72 -2.00 1.16
C SER A 24 -4.64 -3.21 2.09
N ILE A 25 -4.81 -4.38 1.51
CA ILE A 25 -4.75 -5.68 2.18
C ILE A 25 -4.01 -6.69 1.30
N VAL A 26 -3.21 -7.55 1.92
CA VAL A 26 -2.73 -8.82 1.36
C VAL A 26 -3.24 -9.95 2.23
N ALA A 27 -3.61 -11.08 1.62
CA ALA A 27 -4.11 -12.24 2.37
C ALA A 27 -3.84 -13.58 1.65
N ILE A 28 -3.77 -14.65 2.44
CA ILE A 28 -3.70 -16.04 1.98
C ILE A 28 -4.93 -16.79 2.47
N ASP A 29 -5.59 -17.51 1.56
CA ASP A 29 -6.54 -18.55 1.95
C ASP A 29 -5.77 -19.84 2.26
N VAL A 30 -5.74 -20.20 3.54
CA VAL A 30 -5.00 -21.37 4.04
C VAL A 30 -5.56 -22.70 3.57
N GLU A 31 -6.84 -22.77 3.17
CA GLU A 31 -7.45 -24.00 2.70
C GLU A 31 -7.10 -24.29 1.24
N THR A 32 -7.07 -23.24 0.41
CA THR A 32 -6.85 -23.37 -1.04
C THR A 32 -5.42 -23.01 -1.49
N GLY A 33 -4.64 -22.36 -0.62
CA GLY A 33 -3.33 -21.81 -0.96
C GLY A 33 -3.40 -20.59 -1.88
N LYS A 34 -4.60 -20.04 -2.13
CA LYS A 34 -4.76 -18.81 -2.91
C LYS A 34 -4.11 -17.65 -2.19
N VAL A 35 -3.46 -16.80 -2.98
CA VAL A 35 -2.83 -15.56 -2.53
C VAL A 35 -3.55 -14.42 -3.22
N GLY A 36 -3.91 -13.37 -2.49
CA GLY A 36 -4.58 -12.22 -3.06
C GLY A 36 -4.18 -10.91 -2.40
N SER A 37 -4.49 -9.83 -3.10
CA SER A 37 -4.21 -8.47 -2.67
C SER A 37 -5.31 -7.54 -3.16
N ALA A 38 -5.61 -6.49 -2.40
CA ALA A 38 -6.52 -5.43 -2.81
C ALA A 38 -6.05 -4.10 -2.25
N GLY A 39 -6.40 -2.99 -2.90
CA GLY A 39 -6.01 -1.68 -2.41
C GLY A 39 -6.59 -0.54 -3.22
N ALA A 40 -6.57 0.66 -2.63
CA ALA A 40 -7.07 1.87 -3.26
C ALA A 40 -6.35 3.13 -2.78
N THR A 41 -6.40 4.17 -3.62
CA THR A 41 -5.81 5.48 -3.35
C THR A 41 -6.62 6.59 -4.02
N CYS A 42 -6.55 7.79 -3.47
CA CYS A 42 -7.04 9.03 -4.08
C CYS A 42 -6.15 9.56 -5.23
N LEU A 43 -5.18 8.77 -5.70
CA LEU A 43 -4.39 9.09 -6.90
C LEU A 43 -4.95 8.36 -8.12
N THR A 44 -4.93 9.04 -9.26
CA THR A 44 -5.15 8.45 -10.58
C THR A 44 -3.81 8.08 -11.23
N SER A 45 -3.85 7.39 -12.37
CA SER A 45 -2.66 7.17 -13.19
C SER A 45 -2.01 8.49 -13.63
N ALA A 46 -2.80 9.53 -13.92
CA ALA A 46 -2.28 10.83 -14.33
C ALA A 46 -1.50 11.53 -13.19
N ASP A 47 -1.99 11.43 -11.95
CA ASP A 47 -1.36 12.08 -10.79
C ASP A 47 0.04 11.54 -10.48
N CYS A 48 0.33 10.30 -10.90
CA CYS A 48 1.61 9.64 -10.72
C CYS A 48 2.42 9.51 -12.03
N GLY A 49 2.13 10.31 -13.04
CA GLY A 49 2.91 10.33 -14.29
C GLY A 49 2.71 9.10 -15.18
N GLY A 50 1.50 8.52 -15.18
CA GLY A 50 1.16 7.35 -16.00
C GLY A 50 1.45 6.00 -15.32
N CYS A 51 1.62 5.97 -14.00
CA CYS A 51 2.05 4.78 -13.29
C CYS A 51 0.99 3.66 -13.20
N GLY A 52 -0.30 3.97 -13.40
CA GLY A 52 -1.41 3.02 -13.25
C GLY A 52 -2.28 3.22 -12.00
N GLY A 53 -1.98 4.21 -11.14
CA GLY A 53 -2.75 4.48 -9.92
C GLY A 53 -2.43 3.46 -8.82
N ALA A 54 -3.46 2.97 -8.10
CA ALA A 54 -3.30 2.07 -6.95
C ALA A 54 -2.49 0.80 -7.24
N VAL A 55 -2.57 0.26 -8.45
CA VAL A 55 -1.97 -1.06 -8.78
C VAL A 55 -0.45 -1.10 -8.60
N ILE A 56 0.24 0.05 -8.62
CA ILE A 56 1.72 0.10 -8.52
C ILE A 56 2.28 -0.37 -7.17
N ILE A 57 1.42 -0.47 -6.16
CA ILE A 57 1.85 -0.85 -4.82
C ILE A 57 1.81 -2.36 -4.62
N SER A 58 1.16 -3.12 -5.52
CA SER A 58 0.87 -4.53 -5.30
C SER A 58 1.53 -5.42 -6.34
N ASP A 59 2.09 -6.53 -5.87
CA ASP A 59 2.49 -7.66 -6.71
C ASP A 59 2.44 -8.94 -5.87
N LEU A 60 2.39 -10.09 -6.54
CA LEU A 60 2.28 -11.39 -5.89
C LEU A 60 3.02 -12.49 -6.64
N VAL A 61 3.41 -13.51 -5.89
CA VAL A 61 3.95 -14.77 -6.40
C VAL A 61 2.88 -15.84 -6.17
N PRO A 62 2.22 -16.36 -7.23
CA PRO A 62 1.14 -17.34 -7.08
C PRO A 62 1.55 -18.54 -6.23
N GLY A 63 0.72 -18.86 -5.23
CA GLY A 63 0.96 -19.96 -4.29
C GLY A 63 2.13 -19.75 -3.32
N LYS A 64 2.73 -18.56 -3.27
CA LYS A 64 3.84 -18.25 -2.35
C LYS A 64 3.64 -17.01 -1.50
N GLY A 65 2.99 -15.96 -1.98
CA GLY A 65 2.82 -14.75 -1.17
C GLY A 65 2.57 -13.48 -1.97
N ALA A 66 2.23 -12.41 -1.28
CA ALA A 66 1.93 -11.10 -1.86
C ALA A 66 2.53 -9.97 -1.03
N ILE A 67 2.81 -8.85 -1.70
CA ILE A 67 3.32 -7.64 -1.07
C ILE A 67 2.54 -6.43 -1.54
N ASN A 68 2.11 -5.62 -0.58
CA ASN A 68 1.72 -4.23 -0.81
C ASN A 68 2.81 -3.31 -0.25
N ALA A 69 3.53 -2.62 -1.13
CA ALA A 69 4.58 -1.66 -0.82
C ALA A 69 4.11 -0.24 -1.18
N GLN A 70 3.71 0.52 -0.14
CA GLN A 70 3.01 1.80 -0.25
C GLN A 70 3.62 2.90 0.66
N ALA A 71 2.86 3.98 0.85
CA ALA A 71 3.35 5.27 1.37
C ALA A 71 4.36 5.89 0.39
N THR A 72 5.48 6.43 0.85
CA THR A 72 6.47 7.01 -0.08
C THR A 72 7.14 5.90 -0.90
N VAL A 73 6.81 5.82 -2.19
CA VAL A 73 7.41 4.86 -3.13
C VAL A 73 8.27 5.56 -4.19
N CYS A 74 9.23 4.83 -4.74
CA CYS A 74 9.86 5.20 -6.01
C CYS A 74 9.02 4.66 -7.17
N ILE A 75 9.09 5.33 -8.32
CA ILE A 75 8.48 4.85 -9.57
C ILE A 75 9.62 4.67 -10.59
N PRO A 76 9.92 3.45 -11.04
CA PRO A 76 9.27 2.17 -10.70
C PRO A 76 9.46 1.75 -9.23
N ASN A 77 8.54 0.92 -8.72
CA ASN A 77 8.52 0.49 -7.32
C ASN A 77 9.60 -0.56 -7.03
N THR A 78 10.85 -0.11 -6.95
CA THR A 78 12.03 -0.97 -6.76
C THR A 78 11.96 -1.83 -5.50
N ASN A 79 11.42 -1.32 -4.39
CA ASN A 79 11.32 -2.10 -3.16
C ASN A 79 10.27 -3.22 -3.27
N LEU A 80 9.16 -2.98 -3.97
CA LEU A 80 8.19 -4.03 -4.29
C LEU A 80 8.88 -5.14 -5.10
N ASN A 81 9.56 -4.78 -6.20
CA ASN A 81 10.27 -5.74 -7.05
C ASN A 81 11.28 -6.58 -6.26
N ASN A 82 12.06 -5.94 -5.39
CA ASN A 82 13.01 -6.64 -4.54
C ASN A 82 12.32 -7.58 -3.54
N GLY A 83 11.23 -7.15 -2.93
CA GLY A 83 10.45 -7.98 -2.00
C GLY A 83 9.83 -9.20 -2.69
N ILE A 84 9.30 -9.02 -3.89
CA ILE A 84 8.77 -10.13 -4.71
C ILE A 84 9.88 -11.11 -5.07
N GLN A 85 11.10 -10.63 -5.32
CA GLN A 85 12.24 -11.51 -5.52
C GLN A 85 12.58 -12.32 -4.27
N GLN A 86 12.47 -11.75 -3.06
CA GLN A 86 12.66 -12.50 -1.81
C GLN A 86 11.62 -13.63 -1.69
N LEU A 87 10.33 -13.33 -1.89
CA LEU A 87 9.26 -14.34 -1.87
C LEU A 87 9.46 -15.41 -2.96
N THR A 88 9.88 -15.01 -4.16
CA THR A 88 10.19 -15.93 -5.26
C THR A 88 11.28 -16.92 -4.86
N ASN A 89 12.29 -16.44 -4.13
CA ASN A 89 13.40 -17.24 -3.59
C ASN A 89 13.05 -18.07 -2.35
N GLY A 90 11.80 -17.98 -1.85
CA GLY A 90 11.31 -18.76 -0.73
C GLY A 90 11.53 -18.14 0.65
N ALA A 91 11.85 -16.85 0.72
CA ALA A 91 11.83 -16.14 2.00
C ALA A 91 10.39 -16.01 2.52
N ASP A 92 10.23 -16.06 3.85
CA ASP A 92 8.97 -15.76 4.51
C ASP A 92 8.74 -14.24 4.65
N ALA A 93 7.55 -13.85 5.11
CA ALA A 93 7.17 -12.45 5.28
C ALA A 93 8.10 -11.71 6.27
N THR A 94 8.50 -12.38 7.36
CA THR A 94 9.45 -11.87 8.36
C THR A 94 10.81 -11.53 7.76
N SER A 95 11.41 -12.48 7.04
CA SER A 95 12.72 -12.34 6.43
C SER A 95 12.68 -11.31 5.31
N THR A 96 11.61 -11.33 4.50
CA THR A 96 11.38 -10.35 3.42
C THR A 96 11.27 -8.94 3.99
N LEU A 97 10.47 -8.72 5.03
CA LEU A 97 10.35 -7.40 5.67
C LEU A 97 11.69 -6.92 6.23
N SER A 98 12.39 -7.79 6.97
CA SER A 98 13.69 -7.45 7.54
C SER A 98 14.70 -7.05 6.46
N TRP A 99 14.70 -7.79 5.35
CA TRP A 99 15.54 -7.48 4.19
C TRP A 99 15.17 -6.12 3.57
N LEU A 100 13.88 -5.84 3.36
CA LEU A 100 13.40 -4.58 2.78
C LEU A 100 13.75 -3.36 3.64
N ILE A 101 13.67 -3.47 4.96
CA ILE A 101 14.06 -2.39 5.88
C ILE A 101 15.57 -2.12 5.81
N ALA A 102 16.37 -3.18 5.75
CA ALA A 102 17.83 -3.07 5.70
C ALA A 102 18.37 -2.63 4.32
N ASN A 103 17.60 -2.87 3.25
CA ASN A 103 18.04 -2.67 1.86
C ASN A 103 17.07 -1.76 1.08
N ASP A 104 16.53 -0.71 1.72
CA ASP A 104 15.70 0.28 1.01
C ASP A 104 16.50 0.92 -0.14
N ALA A 105 16.07 0.62 -1.37
CA ALA A 105 16.76 1.02 -2.59
C ALA A 105 16.10 2.22 -3.28
N CYS A 106 15.07 2.82 -2.67
CA CYS A 106 14.44 4.01 -3.22
C CYS A 106 15.32 5.25 -3.02
N GLN A 107 15.41 6.08 -4.07
CA GLN A 107 16.29 7.26 -4.14
C GLN A 107 15.80 8.45 -3.29
N PHE A 108 14.59 8.38 -2.74
CA PHE A 108 13.99 9.45 -1.92
C PHE A 108 13.46 8.89 -0.60
N GLY A 109 13.81 9.53 0.51
CA GLY A 109 13.48 9.06 1.86
C GLY A 109 14.32 7.85 2.27
N ASN A 110 13.84 7.10 3.27
CA ASN A 110 14.44 5.85 3.73
C ASN A 110 13.34 4.89 4.22
N SER A 111 13.74 3.79 4.85
CA SER A 111 12.80 2.74 5.29
C SER A 111 11.70 3.28 6.19
N THR A 112 11.94 4.35 6.96
CA THR A 112 10.92 4.98 7.80
C THR A 112 9.82 5.71 7.04
N ASN A 113 9.97 5.95 5.73
CA ASN A 113 8.95 6.55 4.87
C ASN A 113 8.06 5.51 4.16
N ARG A 114 8.33 4.22 4.41
CA ARG A 114 7.69 3.09 3.71
C ARG A 114 6.63 2.44 4.56
N GLN A 115 5.66 1.85 3.88
CA GLN A 115 4.67 0.98 4.50
C GLN A 115 4.58 -0.31 3.71
N TYR A 116 4.66 -1.45 4.40
CA TYR A 116 4.65 -2.78 3.79
C TYR A 116 3.57 -3.65 4.44
N GLY A 117 2.79 -4.32 3.62
CA GLY A 117 2.00 -5.50 4.00
C GLY A 117 2.53 -6.70 3.23
N ILE A 118 2.85 -7.79 3.93
CA ILE A 118 3.47 -8.98 3.34
C ILE A 118 2.79 -10.23 3.89
N VAL A 119 2.47 -11.16 3.01
CA VAL A 119 2.07 -12.52 3.37
C VAL A 119 2.91 -13.52 2.59
N SER A 120 3.27 -14.64 3.21
CA SER A 120 3.98 -15.75 2.57
C SER A 120 3.37 -17.09 2.94
N LEU A 121 3.39 -18.02 2.01
CA LEU A 121 3.01 -19.43 2.12
C LEU A 121 4.22 -20.29 1.72
N ASP A 122 4.69 -21.12 2.64
CA ASP A 122 5.76 -22.07 2.33
C ASP A 122 5.22 -23.38 1.71
N PRO A 123 6.08 -24.23 1.11
CA PRO A 123 5.66 -25.50 0.52
C PRO A 123 5.09 -26.52 1.52
N MET A 124 5.27 -26.30 2.83
CA MET A 124 4.72 -27.13 3.89
C MET A 124 3.35 -26.63 4.37
N GLY A 125 2.84 -25.53 3.79
CA GLY A 125 1.55 -24.93 4.13
C GLY A 125 1.61 -23.93 5.27
N MET A 126 2.81 -23.53 5.73
CA MET A 126 2.95 -22.54 6.79
C MET A 126 2.77 -21.14 6.24
N VAL A 127 1.92 -20.37 6.90
CA VAL A 127 1.67 -18.96 6.58
C VAL A 127 2.41 -18.05 7.56
N ASP A 128 3.02 -17.00 7.03
CA ASP A 128 3.54 -15.87 7.81
C ASP A 128 2.99 -14.56 7.23
N ALA A 129 2.71 -13.60 8.11
CA ALA A 129 2.17 -12.30 7.76
C ALA A 129 2.91 -11.20 8.53
N LYS A 130 3.22 -10.10 7.84
CA LYS A 130 3.86 -8.92 8.42
C LYS A 130 3.26 -7.63 7.91
N GLY A 131 3.22 -6.66 8.81
CA GLY A 131 2.92 -5.27 8.53
C GLY A 131 4.08 -4.42 9.04
N TYR A 132 4.35 -3.32 8.35
CA TYR A 132 5.29 -2.31 8.78
C TYR A 132 4.76 -0.94 8.38
N THR A 133 4.77 0.00 9.31
CA THR A 133 4.49 1.41 9.06
C THR A 133 5.65 2.22 9.62
N GLY A 134 6.43 2.81 8.72
CA GLY A 134 7.53 3.65 9.13
C GLY A 134 7.03 4.92 9.83
N ILE A 135 7.80 5.42 10.80
CA ILE A 135 7.41 6.58 11.63
C ILE A 135 7.27 7.89 10.83
N SER A 136 7.81 7.93 9.61
CA SER A 136 7.72 9.06 8.69
C SER A 136 6.60 8.90 7.65
N CYS A 137 5.75 7.87 7.78
CA CYS A 137 4.49 7.79 7.04
C CYS A 137 3.55 8.90 7.52
N LEU A 138 2.84 9.52 6.57
CA LEU A 138 1.96 10.64 6.87
C LEU A 138 0.70 10.16 7.60
N ALA A 139 0.41 10.78 8.73
CA ALA A 139 -0.73 10.45 9.60
C ALA A 139 -2.09 10.81 8.96
N GLU A 140 -3.16 10.09 9.28
CA GLU A 140 -3.20 8.91 10.16
C GLU A 140 -2.63 7.67 9.47
N ALA A 141 -1.69 6.95 10.10
CA ALA A 141 -1.03 5.81 9.46
C ALA A 141 -0.84 4.65 10.43
N GLY A 142 -1.16 3.44 9.96
CA GLY A 142 -1.10 2.24 10.75
C GLY A 142 -1.23 0.97 9.92
N HIS A 143 -1.21 -0.16 10.63
CA HIS A 143 -1.44 -1.47 10.05
C HIS A 143 -2.11 -2.41 11.08
N ARG A 144 -2.69 -3.50 10.58
CA ARG A 144 -3.25 -4.64 11.33
C ARG A 144 -2.70 -5.92 10.71
N VAL A 145 -2.25 -6.84 11.54
CA VAL A 145 -1.66 -8.12 11.11
C VAL A 145 -2.42 -9.23 11.79
N GLY A 146 -3.01 -10.10 10.98
CA GLY A 146 -3.61 -11.34 11.45
C GLY A 146 -2.76 -12.56 11.09
N PRO A 147 -3.29 -13.77 11.31
CA PRO A 147 -2.56 -15.01 11.05
C PRO A 147 -2.18 -15.22 9.58
N ASN A 148 -2.98 -14.69 8.66
CA ASN A 148 -2.88 -14.93 7.22
C ASN A 148 -3.15 -13.69 6.37
N TYR A 149 -3.15 -12.50 6.97
CA TYR A 149 -3.38 -11.23 6.28
C TYR A 149 -2.59 -10.08 6.91
N SER A 150 -2.38 -9.04 6.11
CA SER A 150 -1.84 -7.76 6.55
C SER A 150 -2.62 -6.64 5.89
N ILE A 151 -3.17 -5.73 6.70
CA ILE A 151 -3.92 -4.55 6.29
C ILE A 151 -3.13 -3.32 6.71
N GLN A 152 -3.03 -2.34 5.82
CA GLN A 152 -2.24 -1.15 6.07
C GLN A 152 -2.88 0.06 5.41
N GLY A 153 -2.69 1.20 6.03
CA GLY A 153 -3.06 2.46 5.41
C GLY A 153 -2.32 3.64 6.00
N ASN A 154 -2.29 4.71 5.23
CA ASN A 154 -1.70 5.97 5.63
C ASN A 154 -2.60 7.10 5.14
N ILE A 155 -2.44 8.25 5.81
CA ILE A 155 -3.25 9.46 5.73
C ILE A 155 -4.68 9.44 6.26
N LEU A 156 -5.17 8.28 6.62
CA LEU A 156 -6.58 7.97 6.75
C LEU A 156 -7.33 9.05 7.55
N ILE A 157 -8.62 9.23 7.29
CA ILE A 157 -9.47 10.08 8.16
C ILE A 157 -9.52 9.59 9.62
N GLY A 158 -9.09 8.35 9.87
CA GLY A 158 -8.75 7.85 11.21
C GLY A 158 -8.49 6.34 11.20
N GLU A 159 -7.98 5.83 12.32
CA GLU A 159 -7.69 4.40 12.53
C GLU A 159 -8.90 3.49 12.30
N HIS A 160 -10.12 4.01 12.51
CA HIS A 160 -11.37 3.28 12.30
C HIS A 160 -11.55 2.76 10.86
N VAL A 161 -10.85 3.35 9.88
CA VAL A 161 -10.81 2.82 8.50
C VAL A 161 -10.17 1.44 8.49
N LEU A 162 -9.01 1.27 9.15
CA LEU A 162 -8.32 -0.03 9.24
C LEU A 162 -9.12 -1.02 10.07
N ASP A 163 -9.71 -0.56 11.19
CA ASP A 163 -10.54 -1.41 12.04
C ASP A 163 -11.76 -1.94 11.28
N SER A 164 -12.38 -1.10 10.44
CA SER A 164 -13.53 -1.49 9.61
C SER A 164 -13.13 -2.45 8.49
N MET A 165 -11.98 -2.23 7.85
CA MET A 165 -11.43 -3.18 6.87
C MET A 165 -11.19 -4.56 7.49
N GLU A 166 -10.54 -4.60 8.66
CA GLU A 166 -10.25 -5.84 9.37
C GLU A 166 -11.52 -6.56 9.83
N ALA A 167 -12.45 -5.83 10.45
CA ALA A 167 -13.72 -6.39 10.89
C ALA A 167 -14.50 -7.00 9.72
N ASN A 168 -14.55 -6.33 8.57
CA ASN A 168 -15.25 -6.89 7.41
C ASN A 168 -14.54 -8.11 6.81
N PHE A 169 -13.20 -8.10 6.74
CA PHE A 169 -12.44 -9.27 6.27
C PHE A 169 -12.69 -10.50 7.15
N LEU A 170 -12.64 -10.33 8.47
CA LEU A 170 -12.80 -11.41 9.44
C LEU A 170 -14.23 -11.96 9.50
N ASN A 171 -15.24 -11.12 9.31
CA ASN A 171 -16.64 -11.52 9.35
C ASN A 171 -17.17 -12.02 8.00
N ALA A 172 -16.43 -11.81 6.91
CA ALA A 172 -16.83 -12.27 5.60
C ALA A 172 -16.71 -13.80 5.47
N SER A 173 -17.75 -14.40 4.91
CA SER A 173 -17.74 -15.80 4.47
C SER A 173 -17.48 -15.89 2.97
N GLY A 174 -17.09 -17.07 2.49
CA GLY A 174 -16.88 -17.30 1.07
C GLY A 174 -15.40 -17.30 0.66
N SER A 175 -15.17 -17.05 -0.62
CA SER A 175 -13.85 -17.14 -1.25
C SER A 175 -12.90 -16.03 -0.79
N LEU A 176 -11.60 -16.18 -1.08
CA LEU A 176 -10.61 -15.15 -0.77
C LEU A 176 -10.97 -13.81 -1.43
N GLU A 177 -11.44 -13.85 -2.68
CA GLU A 177 -11.85 -12.67 -3.44
C GLU A 177 -13.03 -11.94 -2.77
N GLU A 178 -14.01 -12.68 -2.26
CA GLU A 178 -15.15 -12.12 -1.51
C GLU A 178 -14.71 -11.48 -0.19
N LYS A 179 -13.79 -12.14 0.53
CA LYS A 179 -13.22 -11.60 1.79
C LYS A 179 -12.38 -10.35 1.54
N LEU A 180 -11.55 -10.33 0.51
CA LEU A 180 -10.78 -9.15 0.11
C LEU A 180 -11.71 -7.99 -0.29
N MET A 181 -12.76 -8.26 -1.06
CA MET A 181 -13.76 -7.24 -1.38
C MET A 181 -14.46 -6.72 -0.13
N ALA A 182 -14.83 -7.59 0.81
CA ALA A 182 -15.43 -7.18 2.08
C ALA A 182 -14.50 -6.25 2.87
N ALA A 183 -13.20 -6.56 2.92
CA ALA A 183 -12.19 -5.68 3.51
C ALA A 183 -12.22 -4.29 2.85
N MET A 184 -12.19 -4.23 1.53
CA MET A 184 -12.25 -2.96 0.78
C MET A 184 -13.55 -2.19 1.03
N GLN A 185 -14.69 -2.87 1.21
CA GLN A 185 -15.95 -2.23 1.60
C GLN A 185 -15.88 -1.62 3.01
N GLY A 186 -15.04 -2.13 3.90
CA GLY A 186 -14.78 -1.52 5.22
C GLY A 186 -14.16 -0.13 5.14
N ALA A 187 -13.48 0.19 4.04
CA ALA A 187 -12.94 1.50 3.73
C ALA A 187 -13.78 2.26 2.66
N ASN A 188 -14.97 1.78 2.29
CA ASN A 188 -15.81 2.44 1.30
C ASN A 188 -16.64 3.58 1.91
N ILE A 189 -15.95 4.58 2.45
CA ILE A 189 -16.53 5.78 3.02
C ILE A 189 -15.83 7.02 2.45
N PRO A 190 -16.53 8.16 2.32
CA PRO A 190 -15.90 9.42 1.90
C PRO A 190 -14.68 9.75 2.75
N GLY A 191 -13.55 9.99 2.09
CA GLY A 191 -12.31 10.37 2.76
C GLY A 191 -11.55 9.22 3.43
N ALA A 192 -11.87 7.93 3.18
CA ALA A 192 -11.03 6.83 3.68
C ALA A 192 -9.53 7.08 3.39
N ASP A 193 -9.22 7.52 2.16
CA ASP A 193 -8.07 8.39 1.88
C ASP A 193 -8.49 9.87 2.02
N SER A 194 -7.94 10.59 3.00
CA SER A 194 -8.45 11.91 3.37
C SER A 194 -8.35 12.98 2.28
N ARG A 195 -7.53 12.77 1.23
CA ARG A 195 -7.52 13.64 0.03
C ARG A 195 -8.84 13.63 -0.72
N CYS A 196 -9.57 12.52 -0.65
CA CYS A 196 -10.82 12.33 -1.37
C CYS A 196 -12.06 12.79 -0.58
N LEU A 197 -11.86 13.32 0.63
CA LEU A 197 -12.95 13.75 1.50
C LEU A 197 -13.83 14.83 0.86
N LEU A 198 -13.23 15.85 0.25
CA LEU A 198 -13.96 16.93 -0.42
C LEU A 198 -14.66 16.48 -1.70
N ASP A 199 -14.14 15.43 -2.34
CA ASP A 199 -14.73 14.81 -3.53
C ASP A 199 -15.91 13.89 -3.15
N GLY A 200 -16.13 13.62 -1.86
CA GLY A 200 -17.22 12.76 -1.38
C GLY A 200 -17.04 11.27 -1.68
N ILE A 201 -15.81 10.84 -1.99
CA ILE A 201 -15.48 9.46 -2.39
C ILE A 201 -14.40 8.86 -1.48
N SER A 202 -14.23 7.55 -1.50
CA SER A 202 -13.17 6.86 -0.73
C SER A 202 -11.80 6.94 -1.40
N SER A 203 -11.77 6.86 -2.74
CA SER A 203 -10.57 6.73 -3.55
C SER A 203 -10.85 7.08 -5.03
N LYS A 204 -9.80 7.32 -5.84
CA LYS A 204 -9.86 7.59 -7.28
C LYS A 204 -9.38 6.42 -8.15
N SER A 205 -8.61 5.50 -7.57
CA SER A 205 -8.22 4.25 -8.23
C SER A 205 -8.13 3.12 -7.22
N SER A 206 -8.35 1.90 -7.68
CA SER A 206 -8.35 0.69 -6.88
C SER A 206 -7.94 -0.53 -7.70
N PHE A 207 -7.57 -1.61 -7.03
CA PHE A 207 -7.35 -2.93 -7.59
C PHE A 207 -7.84 -4.03 -6.64
N LEU A 208 -8.07 -5.21 -7.21
CA LEU A 208 -8.33 -6.49 -6.54
C LEU A 208 -7.78 -7.61 -7.43
#